data_AF-A0A2S9FLG5-F1
#
_entry.id   AF-A0A2S9FLG5-F1
#
_cell.length_a   1.000
_cell.length_b   1.000
_cell.length_c   1.000
_cell.angle_alpha   90.00
_cell.angle_beta   90.00
_cell.angle_gamma   90.00
#
_symmetry.space_group_name_H-M   'P 1'
#
loop_
_entity.id
_entity.type
_entity.pdbx_description
1 polymer ?
#
loop_
_entity_poly.entity_id
_entity_poly.type
_entity_poly.pdbx_seq_one_letter_code
_entity_poly.pdbx_strand_id
1 'polypeptide(L)'
;DLLSQARPPLQKVIRETDRTAGIVVADHEYFDNVLNTLPDAYQALARQGIYGDFFSFYLCDLVIKTNGKGGQPVYIKVAGQETGRCAPR
;
A
#
# COMPACT_ATOMS: atom_id res chain seq x y z
N ASP A 1 -45.45 -2.08 -17.24
CA ASP A 1 -45.30 -1.92 -15.79
C ASP A 1 -43.84 -2.01 -15.31
N LEU A 2 -43.09 -3.06 -15.66
CA LEU A 2 -41.66 -3.18 -15.29
C LEU A 2 -40.79 -1.99 -15.75
N LEU A 3 -40.95 -1.56 -17.01
CA LEU A 3 -40.21 -0.42 -17.56
C LEU A 3 -40.65 0.94 -16.98
N SER A 4 -41.89 1.07 -16.51
CA SER A 4 -42.36 2.30 -15.85
C SER A 4 -41.81 2.41 -14.43
N GLN A 5 -41.62 1.28 -13.74
CA GLN A 5 -41.03 1.23 -12.40
C GLN A 5 -39.49 1.32 -12.41
N ALA A 6 -38.83 0.76 -13.45
CA ALA A 6 -37.37 0.75 -13.54
C ALA A 6 -36.78 2.07 -14.05
N ARG A 7 -37.53 2.86 -14.84
CA ARG A 7 -37.03 4.09 -15.48
C ARG A 7 -36.60 5.18 -14.47
N PRO A 8 -37.34 5.46 -13.38
CA PRO A 8 -36.93 6.45 -12.39
C PRO A 8 -35.58 6.14 -11.70
N PRO A 9 -35.32 4.93 -11.16
CA PRO A 9 -34.01 4.62 -10.58
C PRO A 9 -32.89 4.54 -11.63
N LEU A 10 -33.19 4.09 -12.86
CA LEU A 10 -32.19 4.02 -13.95
C LEU A 10 -31.64 5.40 -14.35
N GLN A 11 -32.45 6.46 -14.33
CA GLN A 11 -31.96 7.81 -14.68
C GLN A 11 -30.82 8.26 -13.77
N LYS A 12 -30.94 8.00 -12.46
CA LYS A 12 -29.89 8.33 -11.51
C LYS A 12 -28.64 7.48 -11.74
N VAL A 13 -28.81 6.17 -11.94
CA VAL A 13 -27.69 5.26 -12.19
C VAL A 13 -26.92 5.69 -13.44
N ILE A 14 -27.61 5.96 -14.56
CA ILE A 14 -26.96 6.39 -15.81
C ILE A 14 -26.13 7.65 -15.58
N ARG A 15 -26.70 8.66 -14.90
CA ARG A 15 -26.00 9.93 -14.64
C ARG A 15 -24.78 9.74 -13.75
N GLU A 16 -24.89 8.93 -12.69
CA GLU A 16 -23.76 8.69 -11.79
C GLU A 16 -22.68 7.79 -12.42
N THR A 17 -23.07 6.84 -13.27
CA THR A 17 -22.14 6.02 -14.04
C THR A 17 -21.37 6.87 -15.04
N ASP A 18 -22.06 7.76 -15.78
CA ASP A 18 -21.41 8.69 -16.71
C ASP A 18 -20.41 9.60 -15.99
N ARG A 19 -20.81 10.18 -14.85
CA ARG A 19 -19.92 10.98 -14.00
C ARG A 19 -18.69 10.20 -13.52
N THR A 20 -18.89 8.95 -13.05
CA THR A 20 -17.80 8.11 -12.54
C THR A 20 -16.84 7.72 -13.66
N ALA A 21 -17.37 7.28 -14.80
CA ALA A 21 -16.57 6.93 -15.97
C ALA A 21 -15.78 8.14 -16.50
N GLY A 22 -16.41 9.33 -16.54
CA GLY A 22 -15.74 10.57 -16.92
C GLY A 22 -14.55 10.90 -16.01
N ILE A 23 -14.68 10.72 -14.69
CA ILE A 23 -13.57 10.94 -13.75
C ILE A 23 -12.44 9.93 -13.98
N VAL A 24 -12.76 8.65 -14.14
CA VAL A 24 -11.76 7.60 -14.39
C VAL A 24 -11.00 7.86 -15.68
N VAL A 25 -11.70 8.22 -16.76
CA VAL A 25 -11.07 8.51 -18.06
C VAL A 25 -10.24 9.79 -18.01
N ALA A 26 -10.69 10.82 -17.28
CA ALA A 26 -9.96 12.07 -17.14
C ALA A 26 -8.60 11.90 -16.45
N ASP A 27 -8.43 10.86 -15.63
CA ASP A 27 -7.19 10.54 -14.92
C ASP A 27 -6.77 9.08 -15.14
N HIS A 28 -6.86 8.63 -16.40
CA HIS A 28 -6.67 7.22 -16.74
C HIS A 28 -5.25 6.73 -16.45
N GLU A 29 -4.22 7.57 -16.61
CA GLU A 29 -2.83 7.18 -16.30
C GLU A 29 -2.64 6.86 -14.81
N TYR A 30 -3.22 7.68 -13.93
CA TYR A 30 -3.21 7.41 -12.50
C TYR A 30 -3.98 6.14 -12.18
N PHE A 31 -5.18 5.98 -12.74
CA PHE A 31 -6.01 4.80 -12.50
C PHE A 31 -5.34 3.51 -12.97
N ASP A 32 -4.71 3.52 -14.15
CA ASP A 32 -3.93 2.41 -14.68
C ASP A 32 -2.74 2.07 -13.77
N ASN A 33 -2.02 3.09 -13.27
CA ASN A 33 -0.93 2.87 -12.33
C ASN A 33 -1.42 2.24 -11.01
N VAL A 34 -2.57 2.70 -10.49
CA VAL A 34 -3.20 2.08 -9.31
C VAL A 34 -3.50 0.62 -9.58
N LEU A 35 -4.16 0.28 -10.69
CA LEU A 35 -4.48 -1.11 -11.03
C LEU A 35 -3.23 -1.99 -11.17
N ASN A 36 -2.15 -1.45 -11.74
CA ASN A 36 -0.89 -2.17 -11.90
C ASN A 36 -0.13 -2.39 -10.59
N THR A 37 -0.23 -1.49 -9.63
CA THR A 37 0.57 -1.52 -8.38
C THR A 37 -0.19 -2.04 -7.17
N LEU A 38 -1.52 -2.01 -7.20
CA LEU A 38 -2.38 -2.42 -6.09
C LEU A 38 -2.17 -3.87 -5.64
N PRO A 39 -2.03 -4.87 -6.53
CA PRO A 39 -1.81 -6.26 -6.10
C PRO A 39 -0.54 -6.44 -5.27
N ASP A 40 0.57 -5.82 -5.69
CA ASP A 40 1.85 -5.90 -4.99
C ASP A 40 1.78 -5.22 -3.62
N ALA A 41 1.14 -4.05 -3.55
CA ALA A 41 0.90 -3.34 -2.29
C ALA A 41 0.06 -4.20 -1.32
N TYR A 42 -0.99 -4.85 -1.81
CA TYR A 42 -1.85 -5.72 -0.99
C TYR A 42 -1.11 -6.98 -0.54
N GLN A 43 -0.28 -7.58 -1.38
CA GLN A 43 0.53 -8.74 -1.00
C GLN A 43 1.58 -8.39 0.07
N ALA A 44 2.16 -7.20 -0.02
CA ALA A 44 3.07 -6.69 1.00
C ALA A 44 2.35 -6.45 2.34
N LEU A 45 1.18 -5.81 2.31
CA LEU A 45 0.38 -5.52 3.50
C LEU A 45 -0.22 -6.77 4.14
N ALA A 46 -0.77 -7.70 3.35
CA ALA A 46 -1.42 -8.91 3.86
C ALA A 46 -0.47 -9.76 4.70
N ARG A 47 0.81 -9.88 4.31
CA ARG A 47 1.83 -10.61 5.09
C ARG A 47 2.17 -9.93 6.41
N GLN A 48 2.13 -8.61 6.42
CA GLN A 48 2.50 -7.80 7.57
C GLN A 48 1.34 -7.70 8.57
N GLY A 49 0.11 -7.57 8.08
CA GLY A 49 -1.11 -7.38 8.87
C GLY A 49 -1.79 -8.65 9.38
N ILE A 50 -1.16 -9.84 9.25
CA ILE A 50 -1.73 -11.11 9.75
C ILE A 50 -2.13 -11.01 11.24
N TYR A 51 -1.40 -10.22 12.01
CA TYR A 51 -1.61 -10.08 13.45
C TYR A 51 -2.47 -8.88 13.85
N GLY A 52 -2.87 -8.02 12.89
CA GLY A 52 -3.77 -6.89 13.12
C GLY A 52 -3.10 -5.68 13.80
N ASP A 53 -2.78 -5.78 15.09
CA ASP A 53 -2.31 -4.68 15.93
C ASP A 53 -0.78 -4.56 16.04
N PHE A 54 -0.03 -5.56 15.56
CA PHE A 54 1.43 -5.50 15.48
C PHE A 54 1.98 -6.17 14.23
N PHE A 55 3.19 -5.78 13.87
CA PHE A 55 3.96 -6.44 12.81
C PHE A 55 4.91 -7.48 13.43
N SER A 56 4.85 -8.71 12.92
CA SER A 56 5.74 -9.80 13.35
C SER A 56 7.03 -9.83 12.54
N PHE A 57 7.91 -8.85 12.76
CA PHE A 57 9.25 -8.85 12.17
C PHE A 57 10.29 -9.42 13.14
N TYR A 58 11.21 -10.22 12.60
CA TYR A 58 12.42 -10.63 13.31
C TYR A 58 13.59 -9.78 12.79
N LEU A 59 14.15 -8.93 13.65
CA LEU A 59 15.23 -8.02 13.27
C LEU A 59 16.59 -8.68 13.54
N CYS A 60 17.37 -8.90 12.48
CA CYS A 60 18.74 -9.40 12.60
C CYS A 60 19.71 -8.31 13.06
N ASP A 61 19.52 -7.09 12.57
CA ASP A 61 20.29 -5.91 12.96
C ASP A 61 19.36 -4.71 13.06
N LEU A 62 19.63 -3.83 14.02
CA LEU A 62 18.98 -2.53 14.15
C LEU A 62 20.07 -1.46 14.18
N VAL A 63 20.05 -0.56 13.20
CA VAL A 63 21.04 0.50 13.05
C VAL A 63 20.33 1.84 12.93
N ILE A 64 20.81 2.84 13.67
CA ILE A 64 20.33 4.22 13.57
C ILE A 64 21.36 5.03 12.80
N LYS A 65 20.92 5.69 11.74
CA LYS A 65 21.71 6.67 10.99
C LYS A 65 21.47 8.07 11.58
N THR A 66 22.52 8.73 12.02
CA THR A 66 22.50 10.10 12.54
C THR A 66 23.48 10.98 11.78
N ASN A 67 23.35 12.30 11.92
CA ASN A 67 24.33 13.24 11.41
C ASN A 67 25.36 13.51 12.50
N GLY A 68 26.61 13.13 12.24
CA GLY A 68 27.76 13.44 13.07
C GLY A 68 28.27 14.87 12.86
N LYS A 69 29.44 15.14 13.42
CA LYS A 69 30.11 16.44 13.29
C LYS A 69 30.35 16.77 11.80
N GLY A 70 29.94 17.96 11.38
CA GLY A 70 30.07 18.41 9.99
C GLY A 70 29.03 17.82 9.02
N GLY A 71 27.94 17.23 9.52
CA GLY A 71 26.85 16.69 8.69
C GLY A 71 27.13 15.32 8.08
N GLN A 72 28.26 14.70 8.42
CA GLN A 72 28.61 13.37 7.92
C GLN A 72 27.71 12.29 8.52
N PRO A 73 27.25 11.31 7.74
CA PRO A 73 26.42 10.24 8.26
C PRO A 73 27.22 9.33 9.21
N VAL A 74 26.69 9.11 10.41
CA VAL A 74 27.20 8.17 11.40
C VAL A 74 26.16 7.07 11.60
N TYR A 75 26.61 5.81 11.64
CA TYR A 75 25.74 4.65 11.82
C TYR A 75 26.02 4.02 13.18
N ILE A 76 24.98 3.97 14.03
CA ILE A 76 25.05 3.45 15.40
C ILE A 76 24.30 2.12 15.42
N LYS A 77 25.01 1.01 15.68
CA LYS A 77 24.40 -0.31 15.84
C LYS A 77 23.73 -0.40 17.21
N VAL A 78 22.42 -0.61 17.24
CA VAL A 78 21.59 -0.69 18.46
C VAL A 78 21.45 -2.13 18.93
N ALA A 79 21.21 -3.05 18.00
CA ALA A 79 21.07 -4.48 18.27
C ALA A 79 21.58 -5.30 17.07
N GLY A 80 22.01 -6.54 17.32
CA GLY A 80 22.43 -7.47 16.28
C GLY A 80 22.49 -8.91 16.76
N GLN A 81 22.18 -9.86 15.87
CA GLN A 81 22.33 -11.30 16.10
C GLN A 81 23.25 -11.91 15.02
N GLU A 82 24.33 -12.58 15.44
CA GLU A 82 25.31 -13.20 14.53
C GLU A 82 25.15 -14.72 14.40
N THR A 83 24.19 -15.32 15.12
CA THR A 83 23.94 -16.76 15.17
C THR A 83 22.49 -17.10 14.86
N GLY A 84 22.16 -18.40 14.75
CA GLY A 84 20.79 -18.85 14.53
C GLY A 84 20.21 -18.34 13.20
N ARG A 85 19.07 -17.64 13.27
CA ARG A 85 18.32 -17.19 12.08
C ARG A 85 19.08 -16.17 11.23
N CYS A 86 20.03 -15.46 11.84
CA CYS A 86 20.80 -14.39 11.21
C CYS A 86 22.27 -14.77 10.96
N ALA A 87 22.62 -16.06 11.13
CA ALA A 87 23.96 -16.54 10.83
C ALA A 87 24.29 -16.34 9.33
N PRO A 88 25.53 -15.95 8.98
CA PRO A 88 25.96 -15.78 7.59
C PRO A 88 25.75 -17.05 6.76
N ARG A 89 25.42 -16.90 5.47
CA ARG A 89 25.30 -18.00 4.50
C ARG A 89 26.38 -17.90 3.43
#